data_AF-X0X3S8-F1
#
_entry.id   AF-X0X3S8-F1
#
_cell.length_a   1.000
_cell.length_b   1.000
_cell.length_c   1.000
_cell.angle_alpha   90.00
_cell.angle_beta   90.00
_cell.angle_gamma   90.00
#
_symmetry.space_group_name_H-M   'P 1'
#
loop_
_entity.id
_entity.type
_entity.pdbx_description
1 polymer ?
#
loop_
_entity_poly.entity_id
_entity_poly.type
_entity_poly.pdbx_seq_one_letter_code
_entity_poly.pdbx_strand_id
1 'polypeptide(L)'
;MVRIVTDSCSDITPKMAEQFGLAVIPLNVHFGDKVYRDNIDLNTEGFYQKLTRSKILPTTPIPGPALFTDTLNNLAKETREILVITLSRKFSPVYDIVSRSKESLKSKCNIEVIDSQLGIGGQLILAVSAALMARAESTLEEIASWVTSAIPRTHVLMTFDTLEYLRKGGRIGKAQAFLGDLLKVNPILGIKKGEAFPITRVRSRAHAVDFL
;
A
#
# COMPACT_ATOMS: atom_id res chain seq x y z
N MET A 1 13.59 -8.94 18.58
CA MET A 1 12.85 -9.32 17.35
C MET A 1 12.47 -8.06 16.61
N VAL A 2 12.74 -8.00 15.30
CA VAL A 2 12.40 -6.85 14.45
C VAL A 2 10.87 -6.71 14.38
N ARG A 3 10.34 -5.50 14.55
CA ARG A 3 8.91 -5.23 14.27
C ARG A 3 8.73 -4.80 12.83
N ILE A 4 7.77 -5.43 12.15
CA ILE A 4 7.42 -5.08 10.78
C ILE A 4 6.19 -4.17 10.79
N VAL A 5 6.31 -3.05 10.08
CA VAL A 5 5.28 -2.03 9.93
C VAL A 5 4.98 -1.86 8.46
N THR A 6 3.70 -1.65 8.13
CA THR A 6 3.28 -1.26 6.79
C THR A 6 2.14 -0.24 6.86
N ASP A 7 1.65 0.21 5.71
CA ASP A 7 0.46 1.07 5.62
C ASP A 7 -0.75 0.29 5.07
N SER A 8 -1.95 0.88 5.19
CA SER A 8 -3.18 0.19 4.83
C SER A 8 -3.33 -0.09 3.32
N CYS A 9 -2.55 0.54 2.43
CA CYS A 9 -2.53 0.21 1.02
C CYS A 9 -1.81 -1.12 0.70
N SER A 10 -1.31 -1.83 1.72
CA SER A 10 -0.84 -3.20 1.61
C SER A 10 -1.95 -4.24 1.49
N ASP A 11 -3.24 -3.87 1.66
CA ASP A 11 -4.38 -4.80 1.77
C ASP A 11 -4.28 -5.82 2.92
N ILE A 12 -3.35 -5.64 3.86
CA ILE A 12 -3.27 -6.47 5.07
C ILE A 12 -4.48 -6.15 5.95
N THR A 13 -5.36 -7.13 6.10
CA THR A 13 -6.55 -7.01 6.96
C THR A 13 -6.17 -7.01 8.45
N PRO A 14 -7.02 -6.49 9.36
CA PRO A 14 -6.77 -6.56 10.80
C PRO A 14 -6.48 -7.98 11.31
N LYS A 15 -7.19 -8.99 10.77
CA LYS A 15 -6.97 -10.40 11.10
C LYS A 15 -5.57 -10.89 10.69
N MET A 16 -5.11 -10.48 9.50
CA MET A 16 -3.75 -10.81 9.06
C MET A 16 -2.69 -10.08 9.88
N ALA A 17 -2.95 -8.81 10.23
CA ALA A 17 -2.05 -8.05 11.07
C ALA A 17 -1.82 -8.72 12.42
N GLU A 18 -2.90 -9.19 13.07
CA GLU A 18 -2.84 -9.99 14.29
C GLU A 18 -2.10 -11.31 14.07
N GLN A 19 -2.49 -12.09 13.05
CA GLN A 19 -1.90 -13.40 12.75
C GLN A 19 -0.39 -13.36 12.53
N PHE A 20 0.12 -12.32 11.86
CA PHE A 20 1.54 -12.19 11.52
C PHE A 20 2.31 -11.24 12.46
N GLY A 21 1.64 -10.60 13.42
CA GLY A 21 2.26 -9.65 14.35
C GLY A 21 2.75 -8.36 13.68
N LEU A 22 2.07 -7.94 12.62
CA LEU A 22 2.34 -6.72 11.84
C LEU A 22 1.64 -5.51 12.47
N ALA A 23 2.30 -4.36 12.43
CA ALA A 23 1.64 -3.08 12.64
C ALA A 23 1.23 -2.46 11.30
N VAL A 24 0.00 -1.99 11.18
CA VAL A 24 -0.52 -1.34 9.98
C VAL A 24 -0.91 0.10 10.30
N ILE A 25 -0.31 1.06 9.61
CA ILE A 25 -0.65 2.48 9.73
C ILE A 25 -1.87 2.75 8.83
N PRO A 26 -3.04 3.10 9.39
CA PRO A 26 -4.22 3.35 8.58
C PRO A 26 -4.09 4.69 7.85
N LEU A 27 -4.27 4.68 6.53
CA LEU A 27 -4.39 5.91 5.75
C LEU A 27 -5.84 6.41 5.75
N ASN A 28 -6.05 7.66 5.32
CA ASN A 28 -7.37 8.27 5.34
C ASN A 28 -8.12 8.08 4.02
N VAL A 29 -9.43 7.88 4.14
CA VAL A 29 -10.42 8.01 3.06
C VAL A 29 -11.37 9.14 3.43
N HIS A 30 -11.51 10.12 2.54
CA HIS A 30 -12.39 11.26 2.73
C HIS A 30 -13.60 11.16 1.79
N PHE A 31 -14.79 11.38 2.33
CA PHE A 31 -16.01 11.63 1.56
C PHE A 31 -16.58 13.00 1.95
N GLY A 32 -16.23 14.03 1.18
CA GLY A 32 -16.46 15.43 1.59
C GLY A 32 -15.69 15.72 2.87
N ASP A 33 -16.38 16.22 3.89
CA ASP A 33 -15.76 16.58 5.18
C ASP A 33 -15.59 15.38 6.13
N LYS A 34 -16.13 14.20 5.77
CA LYS A 34 -16.02 13.00 6.61
C LYS A 34 -14.73 12.27 6.33
N VAL A 35 -13.94 12.07 7.38
CA VAL A 35 -12.67 11.32 7.37
C VAL A 35 -12.87 9.95 7.97
N TYR A 36 -12.34 8.93 7.31
CA TYR A 36 -12.35 7.55 7.76
C TYR A 36 -10.92 7.01 7.73
N ARG A 37 -10.49 6.31 8.77
CA ARG A 37 -9.28 5.49 8.75
C ARG A 37 -9.57 4.19 8.04
N ASP A 38 -8.81 3.90 7.00
CA ASP A 38 -8.96 2.70 6.18
C ASP A 38 -8.82 1.41 7.01
N ASN A 39 -9.74 0.48 6.80
CA ASN A 39 -9.90 -0.78 7.57
C ASN A 39 -10.10 -0.64 9.09
N ILE A 40 -10.23 0.58 9.61
CA ILE A 40 -10.54 0.86 11.03
C ILE A 40 -11.95 1.44 11.15
N ASP A 41 -12.22 2.55 10.48
CA ASP A 41 -13.54 3.21 10.49
C ASP A 41 -14.38 2.85 9.25
N LEU A 42 -13.72 2.41 8.17
CA LEU A 42 -14.36 2.06 6.90
C LEU A 42 -13.67 0.82 6.30
N ASN A 43 -14.40 -0.30 6.24
CA ASN A 43 -13.94 -1.50 5.56
C ASN A 43 -14.24 -1.46 4.05
N THR A 44 -13.72 -2.45 3.31
CA THR A 44 -13.89 -2.54 1.85
C THR A 44 -15.36 -2.55 1.40
N GLU A 45 -16.22 -3.33 2.05
CA GLU A 45 -17.64 -3.41 1.70
C GLU A 45 -18.33 -2.06 1.93
N GLY A 46 -18.13 -1.45 3.09
CA GLY A 46 -18.65 -0.14 3.44
C GLY A 46 -18.16 0.95 2.49
N PHE A 47 -16.90 0.87 2.06
CA PHE A 47 -16.35 1.78 1.04
C PHE A 47 -17.13 1.68 -0.28
N TYR A 48 -17.33 0.48 -0.83
CA TYR A 48 -18.03 0.33 -2.11
C TYR A 48 -19.54 0.66 -2.01
N GLN A 49 -20.20 0.31 -0.91
CA GLN A 49 -21.57 0.74 -0.66
C GLN A 49 -21.68 2.27 -0.60
N LYS A 50 -20.69 2.94 0.00
CA LYS A 50 -20.64 4.40 0.08
C LYS A 50 -20.30 5.04 -1.27
N LEU A 51 -19.37 4.46 -2.02
CA LEU A 51 -18.95 4.93 -3.34
C LEU A 51 -20.12 4.95 -4.34
N THR A 52 -20.99 3.93 -4.30
CA THR A 52 -22.15 3.83 -5.20
C THR A 52 -23.30 4.77 -4.82
N ARG A 53 -23.40 5.15 -3.54
CA ARG A 53 -24.46 6.04 -3.01
C ARG A 53 -24.05 7.52 -2.95
N SER A 54 -22.76 7.80 -2.85
CA SER A 54 -22.24 9.16 -2.70
C SER A 54 -22.17 9.88 -4.04
N LYS A 55 -22.66 11.13 -4.07
CA LYS A 55 -22.43 12.05 -5.20
C LYS A 55 -21.03 12.64 -5.19
N ILE A 56 -20.35 12.59 -4.05
CA ILE A 56 -18.98 13.07 -3.85
C ILE A 56 -18.03 11.89 -4.00
N LEU A 57 -17.08 12.00 -4.93
CA LEU A 57 -16.02 11.01 -5.10
C LEU A 57 -15.04 11.07 -3.92
N PRO A 58 -14.54 9.91 -3.46
CA PRO A 58 -13.60 9.89 -2.35
C PRO A 58 -12.26 10.50 -2.75
N THR A 59 -11.60 11.12 -1.78
CA THR A 59 -10.19 11.50 -1.86
C THR A 59 -9.42 10.82 -0.74
N THR A 60 -8.09 10.75 -0.88
CA THR A 60 -7.22 10.02 0.06
C THR A 60 -6.04 10.89 0.46
N PRO A 61 -6.26 12.03 1.14
CA PRO A 61 -5.15 12.80 1.70
C PRO A 61 -4.44 11.94 2.75
N ILE A 62 -3.12 12.12 2.89
CA ILE A 62 -2.36 11.37 3.89
C ILE A 62 -2.73 11.84 5.32
N PRO A 63 -2.72 10.95 6.32
CA PRO A 63 -2.81 11.37 7.72
C PRO A 63 -1.73 12.38 8.13
N GLY A 64 -1.99 13.10 9.23
CA GLY A 64 -1.01 14.03 9.79
C GLY A 64 0.27 13.34 10.26
N PRO A 65 1.45 14.00 10.20
CA PRO A 65 2.74 13.41 10.60
C PRO A 65 2.78 12.82 12.01
N ALA A 66 1.99 13.38 12.94
CA ALA A 66 1.90 12.90 14.32
C ALA A 66 1.50 11.42 14.40
N LEU A 67 0.59 10.94 13.54
CA LEU A 67 0.20 9.53 13.52
C LEU A 67 1.39 8.61 13.29
N PHE A 68 2.25 8.95 12.34
CA PHE A 68 3.43 8.17 11.99
C PHE A 68 4.45 8.20 13.13
N THR A 69 4.75 9.39 13.67
CA THR A 69 5.70 9.55 14.77
C THR A 69 5.23 8.84 16.04
N ASP A 70 3.95 8.92 16.39
CA ASP A 70 3.38 8.27 17.57
C ASP A 70 3.37 6.74 17.42
N THR A 71 3.05 6.23 16.22
CA THR A 71 3.12 4.79 15.93
C THR A 71 4.54 4.27 16.14
N LEU A 72 5.55 4.94 15.55
CA LEU A 72 6.94 4.53 15.68
C LEU A 72 7.45 4.65 17.13
N ASN A 73 7.10 5.73 17.85
CA ASN A 73 7.45 5.89 19.27
C ASN A 73 6.84 4.81 20.16
N ASN A 74 5.61 4.39 19.89
CA ASN A 74 4.96 3.33 20.67
C ASN A 74 5.64 1.98 20.43
N LEU A 75 5.92 1.62 19.18
CA LEU A 75 6.65 0.39 18.85
C LEU A 75 8.07 0.38 19.40
N ALA A 76 8.75 1.53 19.41
CA ALA A 76 10.09 1.68 19.96
C ALA A 76 10.18 1.48 21.49
N LYS A 77 9.04 1.42 22.20
CA LYS A 77 9.00 0.99 23.62
C LYS A 77 9.12 -0.53 23.76
N GLU A 78 8.75 -1.28 22.73
CA GLU A 78 8.70 -2.75 22.74
C GLU A 78 9.88 -3.38 21.99
N THR A 79 10.47 -2.68 21.02
CA THR A 79 11.57 -3.18 20.21
C THR A 79 12.70 -2.16 20.04
N ARG A 80 13.87 -2.68 19.68
CA ARG A 80 15.05 -1.90 19.28
C ARG A 80 15.16 -1.73 17.77
N GLU A 81 14.40 -2.50 16.98
CA GLU A 81 14.53 -2.58 15.53
C GLU A 81 13.16 -2.62 14.84
N ILE A 82 12.95 -1.73 13.87
CA ILE A 82 11.70 -1.62 13.10
C ILE A 82 12.04 -1.59 11.62
N LEU A 83 11.33 -2.39 10.82
CA LEU A 83 11.30 -2.26 9.37
C LEU A 83 9.93 -1.74 8.94
N VAL A 84 9.90 -0.62 8.23
CA VAL A 84 8.69 -0.05 7.64
C VAL A 84 8.71 -0.28 6.13
N ILE A 85 7.72 -0.99 5.61
CA ILE A 85 7.53 -1.23 4.16
C ILE A 85 6.31 -0.44 3.71
N THR A 86 6.52 0.60 2.90
CA THR A 86 5.45 1.48 2.45
C THR A 86 5.02 1.19 1.02
N LEU A 87 3.81 1.62 0.64
CA LEU A 87 3.43 1.72 -0.77
C LEU A 87 4.39 2.61 -1.55
N SER A 88 4.30 2.52 -2.88
CA SER A 88 5.17 3.28 -3.76
C SER A 88 5.10 4.79 -3.52
N ARG A 89 6.28 5.42 -3.45
CA ARG A 89 6.43 6.88 -3.45
C ARG A 89 5.79 7.58 -4.65
N LYS A 90 5.58 6.84 -5.75
CA LYS A 90 4.90 7.34 -6.95
C LYS A 90 3.38 7.41 -6.79
N PHE A 91 2.80 6.69 -5.84
CA PHE A 91 1.37 6.75 -5.54
C PHE A 91 1.05 7.71 -4.39
N SER A 92 1.94 7.80 -3.39
CA SER A 92 1.70 8.55 -2.17
C SER A 92 3.01 8.95 -1.46
N PRO A 93 3.05 10.11 -0.78
CA PRO A 93 4.24 10.56 -0.03
C PRO A 93 4.42 9.86 1.34
N VAL A 94 3.82 8.68 1.56
CA VAL A 94 3.89 7.98 2.86
C VAL A 94 5.32 7.67 3.25
N TYR A 95 6.14 7.15 2.34
CA TYR A 95 7.56 6.93 2.60
C TYR A 95 8.24 8.19 3.12
N ASP A 96 8.04 9.33 2.44
CA ASP A 96 8.70 10.59 2.78
C ASP A 96 8.34 11.05 4.19
N ILE A 97 7.08 10.91 4.55
CA ILE A 97 6.59 11.31 5.88
C ILE A 97 7.09 10.35 6.95
N VAL A 98 7.09 9.03 6.70
CA VAL A 98 7.66 8.03 7.61
C VAL A 98 9.16 8.26 7.83
N SER A 99 9.92 8.51 6.76
CA SER A 99 11.36 8.80 6.84
C SER A 99 11.64 10.03 7.70
N ARG A 100 10.87 11.10 7.55
CA ARG A 100 10.98 12.31 8.40
C ARG A 100 10.53 12.04 9.84
N SER A 101 9.47 11.26 10.03
CA SER A 101 8.99 10.89 11.36
C SER A 101 10.03 10.10 12.15
N LYS A 102 10.81 9.24 11.48
CA LYS A 102 11.95 8.52 12.08
C LYS A 102 13.00 9.49 12.66
N GLU A 103 13.32 10.58 11.97
CA GLU A 103 14.31 11.58 12.43
C GLU A 103 13.86 12.30 13.72
N SER A 104 12.54 12.36 13.96
CA SER A 104 11.95 13.00 15.14
C SER A 104 11.80 12.07 16.35
N LEU A 105 12.32 10.83 16.27
CA LEU A 105 12.21 9.87 17.36
C LEU A 105 13.12 10.21 18.52
N LYS A 106 12.57 10.09 19.73
CA LYS A 106 13.32 10.29 20.98
C LYS A 106 14.11 9.06 21.40
N SER A 107 13.76 7.88 20.88
CA SER A 107 14.34 6.58 21.23
C SER A 107 15.53 6.21 20.35
N LYS A 108 16.48 5.41 20.87
CA LYS A 108 17.58 4.79 20.10
C LYS A 108 17.13 3.57 19.25
N CYS A 109 15.88 3.55 18.77
CA CYS A 109 15.39 2.45 17.94
C CYS A 109 15.99 2.57 16.54
N ASN A 110 16.60 1.49 16.04
CA ASN A 110 17.03 1.42 14.65
C ASN A 110 15.79 1.20 13.78
N ILE A 111 15.58 2.07 12.80
CA ILE A 111 14.41 1.99 11.93
C ILE A 111 14.87 2.05 10.49
N GLU A 112 14.44 1.10 9.67
CA GLU A 112 14.63 1.15 8.24
C GLU A 112 13.29 1.36 7.54
N VAL A 113 13.28 2.17 6.48
CA VAL A 113 12.07 2.49 5.71
C VAL A 113 12.35 2.13 4.26
N ILE A 114 11.53 1.24 3.70
CA ILE A 114 11.66 0.75 2.33
C ILE A 114 10.44 1.20 1.51
N ASP A 115 10.72 1.88 0.39
CA ASP A 115 9.75 2.10 -0.68
C ASP A 115 9.57 0.78 -1.43
N SER A 116 8.43 0.12 -1.27
CA SER A 116 8.18 -1.17 -1.93
C SER A 116 8.14 -1.06 -3.46
N GLN A 117 7.97 0.15 -4.01
CA GLN A 117 7.64 0.38 -5.43
C GLN A 117 6.38 -0.38 -5.90
N LEU A 118 5.54 -0.79 -4.95
CA LEU A 118 4.36 -1.61 -5.14
C LEU A 118 3.20 -1.02 -4.32
N GLY A 119 2.11 -1.76 -4.27
CA GLY A 119 0.97 -1.59 -3.39
C GLY A 119 0.18 -2.89 -3.38
N ILE A 120 -0.98 -2.90 -2.74
CA ILE A 120 -1.93 -4.02 -2.72
C ILE A 120 -1.23 -5.36 -2.40
N GLY A 121 -1.66 -6.46 -3.02
CA GLY A 121 -1.05 -7.78 -2.87
C GLY A 121 0.47 -7.85 -3.08
N GLY A 122 1.07 -6.95 -3.86
CA GLY A 122 2.53 -6.89 -4.02
C GLY A 122 3.23 -6.45 -2.73
N GLN A 123 2.71 -5.40 -2.08
CA GLN A 123 3.20 -4.93 -0.78
C GLN A 123 2.87 -5.91 0.34
N LEU A 124 1.68 -6.54 0.29
CA LEU A 124 1.26 -7.59 1.22
C LEU A 124 2.29 -8.70 1.34
N ILE A 125 2.72 -9.27 0.20
CA ILE A 125 3.65 -10.41 0.16
C ILE A 125 4.97 -10.02 0.81
N LEU A 126 5.50 -8.83 0.49
CA LEU A 126 6.75 -8.35 1.10
C LEU A 126 6.63 -8.18 2.61
N ALA A 127 5.55 -7.57 3.10
CA ALA A 127 5.33 -7.35 4.53
C ALA A 127 5.12 -8.65 5.31
N VAL A 128 4.33 -9.59 4.79
CA VAL A 128 4.12 -10.90 5.42
C VAL A 128 5.42 -11.72 5.43
N SER A 129 6.17 -11.76 4.33
CA SER A 129 7.45 -12.46 4.29
C SER A 129 8.46 -11.86 5.27
N ALA A 130 8.55 -10.53 5.36
CA ALA A 130 9.38 -9.87 6.34
C ALA A 130 8.98 -10.22 7.79
N ALA A 131 7.67 -10.32 8.07
CA ALA A 131 7.18 -10.71 9.40
C ALA A 131 7.54 -12.16 9.75
N LEU A 132 7.48 -13.06 8.77
CA LEU A 132 7.91 -14.45 8.95
C LEU A 132 9.42 -14.56 9.19
N MET A 133 10.24 -13.78 8.49
CA MET A 133 11.69 -13.72 8.73
C MET A 133 12.02 -13.15 10.12
N ALA A 134 11.32 -12.08 10.53
CA ALA A 134 11.48 -11.52 11.87
C ALA A 134 11.14 -12.55 12.97
N ARG A 135 10.07 -13.34 12.78
CA ARG A 135 9.72 -14.46 13.68
C ARG A 135 10.75 -15.58 13.69
N ALA A 136 11.49 -15.75 12.61
CA ALA A 136 12.63 -16.67 12.50
C ALA A 136 13.95 -16.03 12.99
N GLU A 137 13.86 -14.90 13.72
CA GLU A 137 14.99 -14.20 14.33
C GLU A 137 16.04 -13.64 13.35
N SER A 138 15.67 -13.47 12.07
CA SER A 138 16.51 -12.71 11.13
C SER A 138 16.72 -11.28 11.60
N THR A 139 17.91 -10.76 11.35
CA THR A 139 18.30 -9.39 11.68
C THR A 139 17.60 -8.36 10.78
N LEU A 140 17.54 -7.10 11.21
CA LEU A 140 16.96 -6.02 10.40
C LEU A 140 17.62 -5.92 9.02
N GLU A 141 18.95 -6.02 8.96
CA GLU A 141 19.74 -5.94 7.73
C GLU A 141 19.42 -7.09 6.76
N GLU A 142 19.32 -8.32 7.26
CA GLU A 142 18.97 -9.49 6.44
C GLU A 142 17.56 -9.36 5.86
N ILE A 143 16.60 -8.93 6.67
CA ILE A 143 15.21 -8.75 6.23
C ILE A 143 15.14 -7.61 5.20
N ALA A 144 15.77 -6.48 5.46
CA ALA A 144 15.76 -5.32 4.56
C ALA A 144 16.43 -5.64 3.22
N SER A 145 17.57 -6.33 3.24
CA SER A 145 18.26 -6.81 2.06
C SER A 145 17.39 -7.77 1.24
N TRP A 146 16.73 -8.72 1.92
CA TRP A 146 15.80 -9.64 1.27
C TRP A 146 14.63 -8.90 0.62
N VAL A 147 13.96 -8.01 1.35
CA VAL A 147 12.82 -7.23 0.83
C VAL A 147 13.25 -6.43 -0.40
N THR A 148 14.38 -5.73 -0.32
CA THR A 148 14.92 -4.94 -1.44
C THR A 148 15.19 -5.81 -2.68
N SER A 149 15.73 -7.02 -2.48
CA SER A 149 15.96 -7.98 -3.57
C SER A 149 14.68 -8.60 -4.13
N ALA A 150 13.60 -8.63 -3.34
CA ALA A 150 12.32 -9.22 -3.71
C ALA A 150 11.43 -8.26 -4.51
N ILE A 151 11.56 -6.94 -4.32
CA ILE A 151 10.82 -5.90 -5.06
C ILE A 151 10.84 -6.13 -6.59
N PRO A 152 12.00 -6.26 -7.28
CA PRO A 152 12.02 -6.42 -8.74
C PRO A 152 11.49 -7.78 -9.23
N ARG A 153 11.34 -8.75 -8.34
CA ARG A 153 10.81 -10.10 -8.63
C ARG A 153 9.32 -10.24 -8.30
N THR A 154 8.73 -9.22 -7.69
CA THR A 154 7.31 -9.20 -7.33
C THR A 154 6.53 -8.55 -8.47
N HIS A 155 5.60 -9.31 -9.04
CA HIS A 155 4.77 -8.86 -10.14
C HIS A 155 3.32 -8.74 -9.69
N VAL A 156 2.69 -7.65 -10.09
CA VAL A 156 1.27 -7.40 -9.85
C VAL A 156 0.61 -7.26 -11.22
N LEU A 157 -0.45 -8.04 -11.43
CA LEU A 157 -1.36 -7.88 -12.55
C LEU A 157 -2.75 -7.60 -11.99
N MET A 158 -3.45 -6.67 -12.63
CA MET A 158 -4.77 -6.23 -12.19
C MET A 158 -5.61 -5.78 -13.39
N THR A 159 -6.92 -5.92 -13.29
CA THR A 159 -7.86 -5.40 -14.29
C THR A 159 -8.86 -4.44 -13.66
N PHE A 160 -9.39 -3.53 -14.47
CA PHE A 160 -10.34 -2.51 -14.05
C PHE A 160 -11.57 -2.53 -14.96
N ASP A 161 -12.74 -2.29 -14.37
CA ASP A 161 -13.95 -2.02 -15.17
C ASP A 161 -13.88 -0.62 -15.82
N THR A 162 -13.14 0.31 -15.19
CA THR A 162 -12.88 1.65 -15.73
C THR A 162 -11.58 2.23 -15.18
N LEU A 163 -10.83 2.95 -16.03
CA LEU A 163 -9.63 3.70 -15.64
C LEU A 163 -9.95 5.08 -15.06
N GLU A 164 -11.22 5.48 -15.03
CA GLU A 164 -11.64 6.82 -14.65
C GLU A 164 -11.26 7.18 -13.20
N TYR A 165 -11.30 6.21 -12.28
CA TYR A 165 -10.90 6.43 -10.88
C TYR A 165 -9.40 6.63 -10.72
N LEU A 166 -8.57 5.87 -11.46
CA LEU A 166 -7.13 6.08 -11.50
C LEU A 166 -6.79 7.47 -12.08
N ARG A 167 -7.51 7.87 -13.14
CA ARG A 167 -7.33 9.18 -13.78
C ARG A 167 -7.71 10.32 -12.84
N LYS A 168 -8.90 10.28 -12.25
CA LYS A 168 -9.38 11.29 -11.29
C LYS A 168 -8.52 11.34 -10.03
N GLY A 169 -8.04 10.19 -9.58
CA GLY A 169 -7.08 10.10 -8.51
C GLY A 169 -5.69 10.63 -8.89
N GLY A 170 -5.35 10.80 -10.17
CA GLY A 170 -4.01 11.22 -10.60
C GLY A 170 -2.94 10.14 -10.47
N ARG A 171 -3.32 8.88 -10.20
CA ARG A 171 -2.41 7.73 -10.03
C ARG A 171 -2.43 6.77 -11.22
N ILE A 172 -3.00 7.20 -12.35
CA ILE A 172 -3.06 6.42 -13.59
C ILE A 172 -1.67 6.15 -14.20
N GLY A 173 -0.68 6.99 -13.92
CA GLY A 173 0.69 6.81 -14.38
C GLY A 173 0.78 6.58 -15.89
N LYS A 174 1.53 5.55 -16.29
CA LYS A 174 1.71 5.18 -17.71
C LYS A 174 0.46 4.55 -18.32
N ALA A 175 -0.50 4.08 -17.51
CA ALA A 175 -1.76 3.54 -18.01
C ALA A 175 -2.66 4.59 -18.68
N GLN A 176 -2.30 5.88 -18.61
CA GLN A 176 -2.92 6.93 -19.42
C GLN A 176 -2.84 6.63 -20.93
N ALA A 177 -1.88 5.83 -21.40
CA ALA A 177 -1.81 5.39 -22.80
C ALA A 177 -3.05 4.57 -23.24
N PHE A 178 -3.83 4.04 -22.30
CA PHE A 178 -5.10 3.36 -22.57
C PHE A 178 -6.32 4.30 -22.44
N LEU A 179 -6.13 5.61 -22.21
CA LEU A 179 -7.20 6.61 -22.29
C LEU A 179 -7.43 6.99 -23.76
N GLY A 180 -8.51 6.50 -24.34
CA GLY A 180 -8.82 6.56 -25.77
C GLY A 180 -9.11 5.15 -26.30
N ASP A 181 -9.96 5.02 -27.33
CA ASP A 181 -10.56 3.75 -27.80
C ASP A 181 -11.57 3.11 -26.83
N LEU A 182 -12.64 3.84 -26.49
CA LEU A 182 -13.74 3.45 -25.59
C LEU A 182 -14.63 2.27 -26.09
N LEU A 183 -14.11 1.41 -26.96
CA LEU A 183 -14.77 0.18 -27.38
C LEU A 183 -14.47 -0.93 -26.37
N LYS A 184 -15.39 -1.15 -25.43
CA LYS A 184 -15.65 -2.40 -24.65
C LYS A 184 -14.44 -3.34 -24.44
N VAL A 185 -13.31 -2.83 -23.94
CA VAL A 185 -12.16 -3.65 -23.58
C VAL A 185 -11.83 -3.48 -22.10
N ASN A 186 -11.41 -4.58 -21.47
CA ASN A 186 -10.93 -4.60 -20.11
C ASN A 186 -9.40 -4.42 -20.14
N PRO A 187 -8.85 -3.32 -19.58
CA PRO A 187 -7.42 -3.13 -19.49
C PRO A 187 -6.82 -4.09 -18.47
N ILE A 188 -5.63 -4.58 -18.78
CA ILE A 188 -4.77 -5.30 -17.84
C ILE A 188 -3.58 -4.40 -17.57
N LEU A 189 -3.42 -4.04 -16.30
CA LEU A 189 -2.35 -3.20 -15.80
C LEU A 189 -1.45 -4.03 -14.89
N GLY A 190 -0.23 -3.54 -14.68
CA GLY A 190 0.61 -3.95 -13.58
C GLY A 190 1.24 -2.75 -12.89
N ILE A 191 2.17 -3.01 -11.98
CA ILE A 191 3.00 -1.97 -11.37
C ILE A 191 4.44 -2.17 -11.84
N LYS A 192 5.04 -1.12 -12.41
CA LYS A 192 6.43 -1.17 -12.88
C LYS A 192 7.15 0.10 -12.45
N LYS A 193 8.29 -0.05 -11.77
CA LYS A 193 9.07 1.07 -11.22
C LYS A 193 8.22 2.03 -10.38
N GLY A 194 7.31 1.48 -9.56
CA GLY A 194 6.42 2.26 -8.70
C GLY A 194 5.15 2.80 -9.34
N GLU A 195 4.99 2.74 -10.66
CA GLU A 195 3.86 3.37 -11.36
C GLU A 195 2.90 2.33 -11.96
N ALA A 196 1.61 2.68 -12.04
CA ALA A 196 0.64 1.92 -12.82
C ALA A 196 1.08 1.87 -14.29
N PHE A 197 1.19 0.67 -14.83
CA PHE A 197 1.79 0.39 -16.12
C PHE A 197 0.85 -0.45 -17.00
N PRO A 198 0.61 -0.06 -18.27
CA PRO A 198 -0.24 -0.81 -19.17
C PRO A 198 0.44 -2.09 -19.65
N ILE A 199 -0.25 -3.23 -19.55
CA ILE A 199 0.24 -4.53 -20.04
C ILE A 199 -0.43 -4.86 -21.36
N THR A 200 -1.76 -4.99 -21.37
CA THR A 200 -2.54 -5.32 -22.57
C THR A 200 -4.02 -4.92 -22.40
N ARG A 201 -4.82 -5.13 -23.45
CA ARG A 201 -6.28 -4.93 -23.46
C ARG A 201 -6.94 -6.22 -23.94
N VAL A 202 -7.97 -6.68 -23.24
CA VAL A 202 -8.76 -7.87 -23.62
C VAL A 202 -10.23 -7.52 -23.82
N ARG A 203 -10.97 -8.36 -24.54
CA ARG A 203 -12.32 -8.03 -25.04
C ARG A 203 -13.44 -8.17 -24.00
N SER A 204 -13.20 -8.85 -22.89
CA SER A 204 -14.20 -9.02 -21.84
C SER A 204 -13.55 -9.25 -20.48
N ARG A 205 -14.35 -9.08 -19.43
CA ARG A 205 -13.92 -9.32 -18.05
C ARG A 205 -13.53 -10.78 -17.81
N ALA A 206 -14.19 -11.73 -18.47
CA ALA A 206 -13.83 -13.15 -18.39
C ALA A 206 -12.41 -13.38 -18.92
N HIS A 207 -12.08 -12.89 -20.13
CA HIS A 207 -10.72 -12.99 -20.66
C HIS A 207 -9.69 -12.23 -19.81
N ALA A 208 -10.10 -11.18 -19.10
CA ALA A 208 -9.21 -10.48 -18.19
C ALA A 208 -8.88 -11.34 -16.99
N VAL A 209 -9.88 -12.02 -16.40
CA VAL A 209 -9.68 -12.95 -15.30
C VAL A 209 -8.82 -14.15 -15.74
N ASP A 210 -9.05 -14.71 -16.93
CA ASP A 210 -8.24 -15.83 -17.45
C ASP A 210 -6.77 -15.45 -17.69
N PHE A 211 -6.49 -14.17 -17.89
CA PHE A 211 -5.13 -13.67 -18.09
C PHE A 211 -4.37 -13.47 -16.76
N LEU A 212 -5.09 -13.15 -15.68
CA LEU A 212 -4.51 -12.88 -14.35
C LEU A 212 -4.09 -14.18 -13.65
#